data_AF-A0A0W1APE7-F1
#
_entry.id   AF-A0A0W1APE7-F1
#
_cell.length_a   1.000
_cell.length_b   1.000
_cell.length_c   1.000
_cell.angle_alpha   90.00
_cell.angle_beta   90.00
_cell.angle_gamma   90.00
#
_symmetry.space_group_name_H-M   'P 1'
#
loop_
_entity.id
_entity.type
_entity.pdbx_description
1 polymer ?
#
loop_
_entity_poly.entity_id
_entity_poly.type
_entity_poly.pdbx_seq_one_letter_code
_entity_poly.pdbx_strand_id
1 'polypeptide(L)'
;MTKPHLTVNIDKAKQYIFDANAFTHFSFYPQEYLNSTSVGLLKKNNWRNNRYVEKPAINLDELVHEGMSKKQAELCLYLLENRKLFCCATAFGDDRVWEERAISKWRSNDFIDRYYGLAQFVFEGPMHQKDKLKKLVDDLREMQEKHIPEQSRGYDFKKSIDDLSTLVSEVPGIDQVKEHFSENQKLLKIINRLEVGANSYNPRWMNSSKKLNRIIHALVKAIDNDLDVDTLLKDKNSELSKAIDMKRITGFFVDSKEKPTHSRTIAMTSFPQM
;
A
#
# COMPACT_ATOMS: atom_id res chain seq x y z
N MET A 1 -9.11 -25.92 13.12
CA MET A 1 -8.32 -24.88 12.45
C MET A 1 -9.27 -23.85 11.86
N THR A 2 -9.48 -22.73 12.54
CA THR A 2 -10.30 -21.62 12.05
C THR A 2 -9.50 -20.86 10.99
N LYS A 3 -10.05 -20.78 9.76
CA LYS A 3 -9.50 -19.92 8.70
C LYS A 3 -9.46 -18.47 9.22
N PRO A 4 -8.44 -17.66 8.87
CA PRO A 4 -8.42 -16.25 9.28
C PRO A 4 -9.66 -15.55 8.70
N HIS A 5 -10.22 -14.59 9.45
CA HIS A 5 -11.36 -13.76 9.08
C HIS A 5 -11.30 -13.35 7.60
N LEU A 6 -12.38 -13.60 6.86
CA LEU A 6 -12.56 -13.13 5.50
C LEU A 6 -12.59 -11.60 5.51
N THR A 7 -11.62 -10.96 4.86
CA THR A 7 -11.60 -9.53 4.54
C THR A 7 -12.40 -9.29 3.26
N VAL A 8 -13.71 -9.58 3.32
CA VAL A 8 -14.59 -9.67 2.14
C VAL A 8 -14.59 -8.37 1.34
N ASN A 9 -14.65 -7.23 2.01
CA ASN A 9 -14.71 -5.93 1.36
C ASN A 9 -13.35 -5.52 0.81
N ILE A 10 -12.26 -5.72 1.56
CA ILE A 10 -10.90 -5.46 1.05
C ILE A 10 -10.62 -6.34 -0.18
N ASP A 11 -11.00 -7.62 -0.16
CA ASP A 11 -10.79 -8.53 -1.29
C ASP A 11 -11.62 -8.11 -2.51
N LYS A 12 -12.88 -7.67 -2.31
CA LYS A 12 -13.72 -7.11 -3.38
C LYS A 12 -13.12 -5.83 -3.98
N ALA A 13 -12.67 -4.90 -3.13
CA ALA A 13 -12.01 -3.67 -3.56
C ALA A 13 -10.73 -3.97 -4.35
N LYS A 14 -9.92 -4.90 -3.85
CA LYS A 14 -8.70 -5.36 -4.50
C LYS A 14 -9.00 -5.99 -5.86
N GLN A 15 -9.96 -6.91 -5.94
CA GLN A 15 -10.35 -7.54 -7.20
C GLN A 15 -10.87 -6.51 -8.21
N TYR A 16 -11.71 -5.56 -7.78
CA TYR A 16 -12.22 -4.51 -8.65
C TYR A 16 -11.09 -3.67 -9.26
N ILE A 17 -10.07 -3.31 -8.47
CA ILE A 17 -8.93 -2.53 -8.96
C ILE A 17 -8.06 -3.35 -9.93
N PHE A 18 -7.75 -4.61 -9.61
CA PHE A 18 -6.85 -5.46 -10.40
C PHE A 18 -7.53 -6.22 -11.56
N ASP A 19 -8.83 -6.10 -11.76
CA ASP A 19 -9.49 -6.64 -12.95
C ASP A 19 -9.11 -5.86 -14.21
N ALA A 20 -8.42 -6.54 -15.14
CA ALA A 20 -7.67 -5.89 -16.24
C ALA A 20 -8.54 -5.38 -17.40
N ASN A 21 -9.81 -5.79 -17.49
CA ASN A 21 -10.75 -5.33 -18.53
C ASN A 21 -11.18 -3.86 -18.35
N ALA A 22 -10.70 -3.19 -17.30
CA ALA A 22 -11.03 -1.80 -17.00
C ALA A 22 -10.44 -0.82 -18.01
N PHE A 23 -9.24 -1.09 -18.50
CA PHE A 23 -8.41 -0.09 -19.19
C PHE A 23 -8.64 -0.06 -20.71
N THR A 24 -9.57 -0.87 -21.24
CA THR A 24 -9.83 -1.03 -22.67
C THR A 24 -11.30 -1.33 -23.00
N HIS A 25 -11.71 -1.07 -24.24
CA HIS A 25 -12.99 -1.54 -24.80
C HIS A 25 -12.88 -2.93 -25.47
N PHE A 26 -11.68 -3.50 -25.58
CA PHE A 26 -11.37 -4.79 -26.19
C PHE A 26 -10.66 -5.70 -25.18
N SER A 27 -10.77 -7.02 -25.31
CA SER A 27 -10.05 -7.99 -24.47
C SER A 27 -8.55 -7.61 -24.39
N PHE A 28 -8.15 -7.11 -23.22
CA PHE A 28 -6.78 -6.70 -22.95
C PHE A 28 -5.99 -7.89 -22.42
N TYR A 29 -4.88 -8.23 -23.08
CA TYR A 29 -3.93 -9.22 -22.57
C TYR A 29 -2.72 -8.49 -21.97
N PRO A 30 -2.61 -8.37 -20.64
CA PRO A 30 -1.55 -7.60 -19.97
C PRO A 30 -0.14 -7.94 -20.46
N GLN A 31 0.10 -9.20 -20.85
CA GLN A 31 1.39 -9.70 -21.31
C GLN A 31 1.91 -9.04 -22.59
N GLU A 32 1.02 -8.47 -23.40
CA GLU A 32 1.36 -7.84 -24.69
C GLU A 32 1.65 -6.33 -24.54
N TYR A 33 1.22 -5.72 -23.44
CA TYR A 33 1.15 -4.26 -23.32
C TYR A 33 1.80 -3.71 -22.05
N LEU A 34 1.72 -4.43 -20.92
CA LEU A 34 2.27 -3.94 -19.66
C LEU A 34 3.69 -4.43 -19.42
N ASN A 35 4.42 -3.67 -18.60
CA ASN A 35 5.71 -4.11 -18.13
C ASN A 35 5.58 -5.40 -17.29
N SER A 36 6.68 -6.14 -17.16
CA SER A 36 6.71 -7.42 -16.44
C SER A 36 6.30 -7.31 -14.97
N THR A 37 6.48 -6.13 -14.35
CA THR A 37 6.12 -5.87 -12.95
C THR A 37 4.60 -5.82 -12.80
N SER A 38 3.90 -5.01 -13.60
CA SER A 38 2.44 -4.91 -13.59
C SER A 38 1.76 -6.20 -14.01
N VAL A 39 2.32 -6.91 -15.01
CA VAL A 39 1.87 -8.27 -15.36
C VAL A 39 2.01 -9.20 -14.15
N GLY A 40 3.13 -9.11 -13.44
CA GLY A 40 3.36 -9.86 -12.20
C GLY A 40 2.33 -9.53 -11.12
N LEU A 41 2.01 -8.24 -10.92
CA LEU A 41 0.99 -7.79 -9.96
C LEU A 41 -0.40 -8.30 -10.32
N LEU A 42 -0.78 -8.22 -11.59
CA LEU A 42 -2.07 -8.73 -12.06
C LEU A 42 -2.16 -10.25 -11.84
N LYS A 43 -1.14 -11.01 -12.25
CA LYS A 43 -1.08 -12.46 -12.03
C LYS A 43 -1.17 -12.81 -10.54
N LYS A 44 -0.44 -12.10 -9.68
CA LYS A 44 -0.48 -12.29 -8.22
C LYS A 44 -1.88 -12.08 -7.65
N ASN A 45 -2.66 -11.16 -8.23
CA ASN A 45 -4.00 -10.81 -7.79
C ASN A 45 -5.11 -11.55 -8.53
N ASN A 46 -4.81 -12.64 -9.24
CA ASN A 46 -5.79 -13.44 -9.98
C ASN A 46 -6.71 -12.58 -10.86
N TRP A 47 -6.12 -11.60 -11.55
CA TRP A 47 -6.84 -10.70 -12.44
C TRP A 47 -7.80 -11.46 -13.36
N ARG A 48 -9.00 -10.92 -13.57
CA ARG A 48 -9.98 -11.50 -14.48
C ARG A 48 -10.27 -10.54 -15.62
N ASN A 49 -10.55 -11.13 -16.79
CA ASN A 49 -11.05 -10.40 -17.94
C ASN A 49 -12.56 -10.13 -17.76
N ASN A 50 -12.94 -9.22 -16.85
CA ASN A 50 -14.34 -8.93 -16.52
C ASN A 50 -14.78 -7.52 -16.95
N ARG A 51 -15.56 -7.44 -18.04
CA ARG A 51 -16.08 -6.16 -18.59
C ARG A 51 -17.22 -5.56 -17.77
N TYR A 52 -17.86 -6.38 -16.94
CA TYR A 52 -19.05 -6.02 -16.16
C TYR A 52 -18.74 -5.99 -14.67
N VAL A 53 -17.48 -5.74 -14.30
CA VAL A 53 -17.13 -5.64 -12.88
C VAL A 53 -17.79 -4.41 -12.28
N GLU A 54 -18.72 -4.63 -11.38
CA GLU A 54 -19.42 -3.57 -10.66
C GLU A 54 -18.51 -3.00 -9.58
N LYS A 55 -18.57 -1.68 -9.41
CA LYS A 55 -17.90 -1.01 -8.31
C LYS A 55 -18.53 -1.52 -7.00
N PRO A 56 -17.73 -2.07 -6.06
CA PRO A 56 -18.29 -2.55 -4.82
C PRO A 56 -18.80 -1.37 -3.98
N ALA A 57 -19.99 -1.53 -3.38
CA ALA A 57 -20.52 -0.59 -2.40
C ALA A 57 -19.83 -0.86 -1.06
N ILE A 58 -18.77 -0.09 -0.76
CA ILE A 58 -17.96 -0.21 0.44
C ILE A 58 -17.74 1.20 1.00
N ASN A 59 -17.77 1.34 2.32
CA ASN A 59 -17.47 2.60 3.01
C ASN A 59 -16.16 2.53 3.82
N LEU A 60 -15.79 3.67 4.41
CA LEU A 60 -14.54 3.83 5.15
C LEU A 60 -14.48 2.92 6.39
N ASP A 61 -15.57 2.88 7.16
CA ASP A 61 -15.63 2.13 8.42
C ASP A 61 -15.51 0.63 8.19
N GLU A 62 -16.11 0.12 7.11
CA GLU A 62 -15.99 -1.29 6.71
C GLU A 62 -14.54 -1.69 6.41
N LEU A 63 -13.80 -0.84 5.69
CA LEU A 63 -12.39 -1.10 5.37
C LEU A 63 -11.49 -1.02 6.60
N VAL A 64 -11.74 -0.04 7.48
CA VAL A 64 -10.99 0.10 8.74
C VAL A 64 -11.27 -1.09 9.65
N HIS A 65 -12.53 -1.51 9.77
CA HIS A 65 -12.93 -2.68 10.55
C HIS A 65 -12.28 -3.98 10.03
N GLU A 66 -12.16 -4.13 8.71
CA GLU A 66 -11.45 -5.27 8.10
C GLU A 66 -9.91 -5.15 8.18
N GLY A 67 -9.38 -4.05 8.71
CA GLY A 67 -7.97 -3.93 9.06
C GLY A 67 -7.12 -3.07 8.13
N MET A 68 -7.69 -2.11 7.41
CA MET A 68 -6.92 -0.98 6.88
C MET A 68 -6.70 0.08 7.96
N SER A 69 -5.62 0.87 7.85
CA SER A 69 -5.55 2.16 8.53
C SER A 69 -6.55 3.13 7.91
N LYS A 70 -6.89 4.22 8.61
CA LYS A 70 -7.84 5.21 8.08
C LYS A 70 -7.33 5.82 6.78
N LYS A 71 -6.05 6.19 6.72
CA LYS A 71 -5.43 6.73 5.51
C LYS A 71 -5.30 5.72 4.36
N GLN A 72 -5.06 4.44 4.67
CA GLN A 72 -5.13 3.39 3.66
C GLN A 72 -6.54 3.22 3.09
N ALA A 73 -7.56 3.26 3.96
CA ALA A 73 -8.95 3.12 3.55
C ALA A 73 -9.41 4.33 2.71
N GLU A 74 -9.03 5.56 3.07
CA GLU A 74 -9.28 6.77 2.27
C GLU A 74 -8.64 6.67 0.87
N LEU A 75 -7.36 6.26 0.80
CA LEU A 75 -6.69 6.01 -0.47
C LEU A 75 -7.36 4.88 -1.27
N CYS A 76 -7.81 3.81 -0.62
CA CYS A 76 -8.53 2.71 -1.25
C CYS A 76 -9.81 3.22 -1.92
N LEU A 77 -10.67 3.90 -1.16
CA LEU A 77 -11.90 4.50 -1.68
C LEU A 77 -11.61 5.46 -2.83
N TYR A 78 -10.57 6.30 -2.69
CA TYR A 78 -10.17 7.22 -3.74
C TYR A 78 -9.83 6.49 -5.06
N LEU A 79 -9.08 5.39 -5.00
CA LEU A 79 -8.77 4.57 -6.17
C LEU A 79 -10.00 3.87 -6.76
N LEU A 80 -10.97 3.46 -5.93
CA LEU A 80 -12.22 2.87 -6.38
C LEU A 80 -13.08 3.89 -7.15
N GLU A 81 -13.20 5.11 -6.62
CA GLU A 81 -13.95 6.21 -7.25
C GLU A 81 -13.31 6.65 -8.56
N ASN A 82 -11.99 6.86 -8.55
CA ASN A 82 -11.27 7.41 -9.68
C ASN A 82 -10.83 6.34 -10.68
N ARG A 83 -11.16 5.05 -10.49
CA ARG A 83 -10.77 3.98 -11.42
C ARG A 83 -11.07 4.33 -12.87
N LYS A 84 -12.25 4.91 -13.16
CA LYS A 84 -12.65 5.30 -14.52
C LYS A 84 -11.77 6.40 -15.13
N LEU A 85 -11.27 7.33 -14.33
CA LEU A 85 -10.32 8.34 -14.78
C LEU A 85 -9.03 7.67 -15.24
N PHE A 86 -8.52 6.72 -14.47
CA PHE A 86 -7.37 5.91 -14.89
C PHE A 86 -7.68 5.07 -16.12
N CYS A 87 -8.90 4.54 -16.28
CA CYS A 87 -9.31 3.87 -17.52
C CYS A 87 -9.33 4.80 -18.75
N CYS A 88 -9.76 6.06 -18.58
CA CYS A 88 -9.79 7.03 -19.67
C CYS A 88 -8.38 7.50 -20.08
N ALA A 89 -7.47 7.65 -19.11
CA ALA A 89 -6.07 7.95 -19.38
C ALA A 89 -5.34 6.83 -20.16
N THR A 90 -5.93 5.64 -20.30
CA THR A 90 -5.21 4.46 -20.78
C THR A 90 -5.83 3.80 -22.00
N ALA A 91 -6.80 4.43 -22.65
CA ALA A 91 -7.41 3.94 -23.88
C ALA A 91 -6.42 3.99 -25.06
N PHE A 92 -5.23 3.40 -24.88
CA PHE A 92 -4.07 3.34 -25.78
C PHE A 92 -3.70 4.66 -26.43
N GLY A 93 -3.86 5.75 -25.70
CA GLY A 93 -3.62 7.05 -26.29
C GLY A 93 -4.70 7.50 -27.24
N ASP A 94 -5.96 7.19 -26.91
CA ASP A 94 -7.15 7.77 -27.53
C ASP A 94 -6.89 9.27 -27.70
N ASP A 95 -6.87 9.72 -28.95
CA ASP A 95 -6.50 11.07 -29.37
C ASP A 95 -7.46 12.13 -28.84
N ARG A 96 -8.58 11.70 -28.23
CA ARG A 96 -9.52 12.55 -27.50
C ARG A 96 -9.10 12.84 -26.06
N VAL A 97 -8.13 12.10 -25.52
CA VAL A 97 -7.62 12.24 -24.15
C VAL A 97 -6.14 12.60 -24.13
N TRP A 98 -5.35 12.14 -25.10
CA TRP A 98 -3.92 12.42 -25.17
C TRP A 98 -3.61 13.51 -26.20
N GLU A 99 -2.79 14.49 -25.82
CA GLU A 99 -2.48 15.66 -26.66
C GLU A 99 -1.57 15.33 -27.86
N GLU A 100 -0.74 14.29 -27.78
CA GLU A 100 0.20 13.88 -28.84
C GLU A 100 -0.09 12.47 -29.39
N ARG A 101 -0.49 12.39 -30.67
CA ARG A 101 -0.90 11.15 -31.38
C ARG A 101 0.18 10.06 -31.56
N ALA A 102 1.47 10.34 -31.38
CA ALA A 102 2.55 9.44 -31.84
C ALA A 102 3.33 8.69 -30.75
N ILE A 103 3.18 9.04 -29.47
CA ILE A 103 3.97 8.47 -28.34
C ILE A 103 3.06 7.79 -27.29
N SER A 104 1.78 7.67 -27.61
CA SER A 104 0.72 7.53 -26.61
C SER A 104 0.58 6.12 -26.03
N LYS A 105 0.94 5.06 -26.77
CA LYS A 105 0.86 3.67 -26.28
C LYS A 105 1.83 3.38 -25.12
N TRP A 106 3.11 3.71 -25.27
CA TRP A 106 4.12 3.48 -24.22
C TRP A 106 3.84 4.31 -22.97
N ARG A 107 3.53 5.60 -23.15
CA ARG A 107 3.20 6.50 -22.03
C ARG A 107 1.91 6.07 -21.30
N SER A 108 0.92 5.57 -22.03
CA SER A 108 -0.29 5.01 -21.40
C SER A 108 0.00 3.76 -20.57
N ASN A 109 0.93 2.91 -21.00
CA ASN A 109 1.34 1.74 -20.22
C ASN A 109 2.09 2.17 -18.94
N ASP A 110 3.01 3.12 -19.05
CA ASP A 110 3.70 3.67 -17.88
C ASP A 110 2.73 4.25 -16.86
N PHE A 111 1.67 4.93 -17.32
CA PHE A 111 0.60 5.43 -16.48
C PHE A 111 -0.18 4.31 -15.76
N ILE A 112 -0.55 3.23 -16.48
CA ILE A 112 -1.17 2.02 -15.88
C ILE A 112 -0.23 1.42 -14.82
N ASP A 113 1.06 1.36 -15.11
CA ASP A 113 2.05 0.78 -14.22
C ASP A 113 2.18 1.57 -12.91
N ARG A 114 2.14 2.90 -12.97
CA ARG A 114 2.12 3.75 -11.76
C ARG A 114 0.83 3.57 -10.97
N TYR A 115 -0.32 3.45 -11.64
CA TYR A 115 -1.59 3.16 -10.97
C TYR A 115 -1.57 1.81 -10.25
N TYR A 116 -1.10 0.73 -10.88
CA TYR A 116 -1.00 -0.57 -10.21
C TYR A 116 0.05 -0.60 -9.11
N GLY A 117 1.14 0.17 -9.24
CA GLY A 117 2.10 0.39 -8.15
C GLY A 117 1.43 1.06 -6.94
N LEU A 118 0.60 2.08 -7.19
CA LEU A 118 -0.18 2.78 -6.18
C LEU A 118 -1.21 1.85 -5.51
N ALA A 119 -1.95 1.08 -6.31
CA ALA A 119 -2.89 0.08 -5.81
C ALA A 119 -2.19 -1.00 -4.96
N GLN A 120 -1.04 -1.51 -5.43
CA GLN A 120 -0.23 -2.44 -4.64
C GLN A 120 0.15 -1.82 -3.31
N PHE A 121 0.51 -0.54 -3.28
CA PHE A 121 0.83 0.14 -2.03
C PHE A 121 -0.38 0.20 -1.08
N VAL A 122 -1.58 0.52 -1.58
CA VAL A 122 -2.77 0.59 -0.74
C VAL A 122 -3.08 -0.75 -0.06
N PHE A 123 -2.99 -1.86 -0.79
CA PHE A 123 -3.37 -3.18 -0.27
C PHE A 123 -2.25 -3.95 0.44
N GLU A 124 -1.00 -3.73 0.03
CA GLU A 124 0.14 -4.53 0.45
C GLU A 124 1.38 -3.68 0.78
N GLY A 125 1.24 -2.37 0.66
CA GLY A 125 2.35 -1.44 0.67
C GLY A 125 2.98 -1.31 2.03
N PRO A 126 4.32 -1.25 2.06
CA PRO A 126 5.04 -0.82 3.23
C PRO A 126 4.69 0.65 3.54
N MET A 127 3.82 0.92 4.52
CA MET A 127 3.53 2.29 5.00
C MET A 127 4.81 3.11 5.28
N HIS A 128 5.90 2.43 5.69
CA HIS A 128 7.21 3.05 5.91
C HIS A 128 7.93 3.54 4.64
N GLN A 129 7.46 3.19 3.44
CA GLN A 129 8.04 3.65 2.16
C GLN A 129 7.17 4.71 1.50
N LYS A 130 6.65 5.65 2.31
CA LYS A 130 5.88 6.81 1.83
C LYS A 130 6.55 7.52 0.66
N ASP A 131 7.87 7.62 0.64
CA ASP A 131 8.60 8.27 -0.47
C ASP A 131 8.40 7.57 -1.81
N LYS A 132 8.25 6.23 -1.81
CA LYS A 132 7.91 5.50 -3.04
C LYS A 132 6.49 5.82 -3.48
N LEU A 133 5.55 5.91 -2.54
CA LEU A 133 4.18 6.31 -2.83
C LEU A 133 4.13 7.72 -3.42
N LYS A 134 4.85 8.67 -2.80
CA LYS A 134 4.97 10.05 -3.28
C LYS A 134 5.54 10.09 -4.69
N LYS A 135 6.64 9.38 -4.94
CA LYS A 135 7.24 9.28 -6.28
C LYS A 135 6.26 8.74 -7.32
N LEU A 136 5.43 7.73 -7.00
CA LEU A 136 4.43 7.23 -7.93
C LEU A 136 3.39 8.31 -8.31
N VAL A 137 2.99 9.16 -7.36
CA VAL A 137 2.07 10.28 -7.62
C VAL A 137 2.74 11.41 -8.39
N ASP A 138 4.00 11.73 -8.07
CA ASP A 138 4.78 12.73 -8.79
C ASP A 138 4.99 12.31 -10.26
N ASP A 139 5.30 11.03 -10.50
CA ASP A 139 5.40 10.46 -11.86
C ASP A 139 4.03 10.56 -12.60
N LEU A 140 2.91 10.30 -11.93
CA LEU A 140 1.56 10.45 -12.51
C LEU A 140 1.25 11.91 -12.88
N ARG A 141 1.65 12.87 -12.04
CA ARG A 141 1.52 14.29 -12.29
C ARG A 141 2.33 14.72 -13.51
N GLU A 142 3.60 14.34 -13.56
CA GLU A 142 4.48 14.67 -14.69
C GLU A 142 3.92 14.11 -16.01
N MET A 143 3.39 12.89 -16.00
CA MET A 143 2.73 12.31 -17.17
C MET A 143 1.45 13.05 -17.54
N GLN A 144 0.65 13.48 -16.56
CA GLN A 144 -0.54 14.28 -16.81
C GLN A 144 -0.15 15.61 -17.47
N GLU A 145 0.71 16.41 -16.84
CA GLU A 145 1.11 17.75 -17.33
C GLU A 145 1.70 17.73 -18.74
N LYS A 146 2.39 16.66 -19.12
CA LYS A 146 3.03 16.57 -20.44
C LYS A 146 2.12 16.03 -21.54
N HIS A 147 1.07 15.28 -21.19
CA HIS A 147 0.41 14.41 -22.17
C HIS A 147 -1.12 14.36 -22.09
N ILE A 148 -1.70 14.77 -20.97
CA ILE A 148 -3.13 14.69 -20.69
C ILE A 148 -3.61 16.10 -20.30
N PRO A 149 -4.61 16.67 -20.98
CA PRO A 149 -5.13 17.98 -20.62
C PRO A 149 -5.70 17.96 -19.20
N GLU A 150 -5.74 19.12 -18.54
CA GLU A 150 -6.24 19.23 -17.17
C GLU A 150 -7.67 18.66 -17.03
N GLN A 151 -8.51 18.81 -18.05
CA GLN A 151 -9.86 18.28 -18.11
C GLN A 151 -10.15 17.62 -19.46
N SER A 152 -10.78 16.43 -19.44
CA SER A 152 -11.27 15.78 -20.67
C SER A 152 -12.38 14.77 -20.35
N ARG A 153 -13.38 14.68 -21.24
CA ARG A 153 -14.50 13.72 -21.17
C ARG A 153 -15.27 13.74 -19.83
N GLY A 154 -15.38 14.91 -19.21
CA GLY A 154 -16.06 15.08 -17.91
C GLY A 154 -15.22 14.66 -16.70
N TYR A 155 -13.93 14.35 -16.90
CA TYR A 155 -12.96 14.12 -15.84
C TYR A 155 -12.05 15.34 -15.67
N ASP A 156 -11.76 15.67 -14.42
CA ASP A 156 -10.76 16.68 -14.03
C ASP A 156 -9.50 15.96 -13.57
N PHE A 157 -8.57 15.74 -14.51
CA PHE A 157 -7.34 15.00 -14.27
C PHE A 157 -6.44 15.74 -13.28
N LYS A 158 -6.32 17.06 -13.43
CA LYS A 158 -5.49 17.88 -12.55
C LYS A 158 -6.01 17.81 -11.11
N LYS A 159 -7.30 18.07 -10.90
CA LYS A 159 -7.91 17.98 -9.57
C LYS A 159 -7.74 16.59 -8.98
N SER A 160 -7.95 15.53 -9.77
CA SER A 160 -7.78 14.17 -9.26
C SER A 160 -6.32 13.83 -8.89
N ILE A 161 -5.33 14.37 -9.59
CA ILE A 161 -3.93 14.18 -9.19
C ILE A 161 -3.58 15.05 -7.97
N ASP A 162 -4.15 16.24 -7.84
CA ASP A 162 -4.02 17.12 -6.66
C ASP A 162 -4.63 16.50 -5.39
N ASP A 163 -5.85 15.98 -5.50
CA ASP A 163 -6.55 15.29 -4.41
C ASP A 163 -5.74 14.05 -3.98
N LEU A 164 -5.20 13.29 -4.94
CA LEU A 164 -4.35 12.13 -4.66
C LEU A 164 -3.04 12.53 -3.95
N SER A 165 -2.39 13.60 -4.40
CA SER A 165 -1.16 14.13 -3.80
C SER A 165 -1.39 14.55 -2.34
N THR A 166 -2.51 15.23 -2.09
CA THR A 166 -2.95 15.61 -0.74
C THR A 166 -3.12 14.38 0.15
N LEU A 167 -3.89 13.37 -0.30
CA LEU A 167 -4.09 12.13 0.46
C LEU A 167 -2.78 11.41 0.77
N VAL A 168 -1.87 11.33 -0.20
CA VAL A 168 -0.54 10.71 -0.01
C VAL A 168 0.32 11.49 0.98
N SER A 169 0.24 12.83 0.97
CA SER A 169 0.98 13.68 1.91
C SER A 169 0.54 13.47 3.36
N GLU A 170 -0.71 13.08 3.59
CA GLU A 170 -1.29 12.83 4.90
C GLU A 170 -1.00 11.42 5.45
N VAL A 171 -0.50 10.50 4.62
CA VAL A 171 -0.07 9.17 5.10
C VAL A 171 1.08 9.35 6.09
N PRO A 172 1.01 8.80 7.32
CA PRO A 172 2.07 8.94 8.30
C PRO A 172 3.35 8.25 7.82
N GLY A 173 4.43 9.02 7.71
CA GLY A 173 5.76 8.51 7.39
C GLY A 173 6.39 7.77 8.58
N ILE A 174 7.46 7.01 8.33
CA ILE A 174 8.14 6.26 9.40
C ILE A 174 8.66 7.18 10.51
N ASP A 175 9.12 8.38 10.17
CA ASP A 175 9.66 9.33 11.16
C ASP A 175 8.57 9.93 12.04
N GLN A 176 7.39 10.20 11.47
CA GLN A 176 6.22 10.64 12.26
C GLN A 176 5.77 9.53 13.23
N VAL A 177 5.80 8.27 12.80
CA VAL A 177 5.52 7.13 13.69
C VAL A 177 6.57 7.02 14.80
N LYS A 178 7.86 7.20 14.50
CA LYS A 178 8.94 7.21 15.51
C LYS A 178 8.76 8.36 16.50
N GLU A 179 8.41 9.54 16.03
CA GLU A 179 8.18 10.72 16.87
C GLU A 179 7.01 10.50 17.83
N HIS A 180 5.88 9.98 17.32
CA HIS A 180 4.70 9.68 18.13
C HIS A 180 5.00 8.67 19.25
N PHE A 181 5.88 7.69 19.01
CA PHE A 181 6.30 6.69 20.00
C PHE A 181 7.69 6.97 20.61
N SER A 182 8.10 8.24 20.68
CA SER A 182 9.43 8.66 21.12
C SER A 182 9.78 8.24 22.56
N GLU A 183 8.77 8.12 23.43
CA GLU A 183 8.94 7.68 24.81
C GLU A 183 9.23 6.16 24.91
N ASN A 184 8.84 5.37 23.91
CA ASN A 184 9.06 3.91 23.90
C ASN A 184 10.40 3.54 23.26
N GLN A 185 11.49 3.80 23.99
CA GLN A 185 12.87 3.60 23.52
C GLN A 185 13.19 2.18 23.03
N LYS A 186 12.54 1.15 23.59
CA LYS A 186 12.73 -0.25 23.14
C LYS A 186 12.07 -0.48 21.78
N LEU A 187 10.86 0.03 21.57
CA LEU A 187 10.17 -0.04 20.28
C LEU A 187 10.97 0.71 19.20
N LEU A 188 11.47 1.91 19.50
CA LEU A 188 12.30 2.68 18.57
C LEU A 188 13.59 1.93 18.17
N LYS A 189 14.28 1.32 19.14
CA LYS A 189 15.48 0.50 18.86
C LYS A 189 15.17 -0.65 17.89
N ILE A 190 14.00 -1.27 18.00
CA ILE A 190 13.57 -2.34 17.08
C ILE A 190 13.30 -1.78 15.69
N ILE A 191 12.56 -0.67 15.59
CA ILE A 191 12.25 -0.01 14.31
C ILE A 191 13.55 0.39 13.59
N ASN A 192 14.44 1.14 14.26
CA ASN A 192 15.69 1.60 13.67
C ASN A 192 16.59 0.43 13.22
N ARG A 193 16.67 -0.63 14.03
CA ARG A 193 17.44 -1.83 13.66
C ARG A 193 16.85 -2.53 12.43
N LEU A 194 15.53 -2.62 12.33
CA LEU A 194 14.86 -3.26 11.19
C LEU A 194 14.97 -2.42 9.92
N GLU A 195 14.97 -1.09 10.04
CA GLU A 195 15.18 -0.16 8.93
C GLU A 195 16.58 -0.30 8.32
N VAL A 196 17.63 -0.32 9.16
CA VAL A 196 19.00 -0.62 8.71
C VAL A 196 19.06 -1.98 7.99
N GLY A 197 18.38 -2.99 8.53
CA GLY A 197 18.31 -4.31 7.92
C GLY A 197 17.52 -4.34 6.60
N ALA A 198 16.44 -3.56 6.48
CA ALA A 198 15.61 -3.48 5.28
C ALA A 198 16.37 -2.87 4.09
N ASN A 199 17.34 -1.99 4.37
CA ASN A 199 18.20 -1.34 3.39
C ASN A 199 19.50 -2.11 3.11
N SER A 200 19.66 -3.34 3.65
CA SER A 200 20.88 -4.15 3.52
C SER A 200 20.66 -5.40 2.68
N TYR A 201 21.59 -5.71 1.75
CA TYR A 201 21.60 -6.96 0.97
C TYR A 201 22.19 -8.16 1.74
N ASN A 202 22.14 -8.15 3.08
CA ASN A 202 22.72 -9.21 3.90
C ASN A 202 21.65 -10.26 4.28
N PRO A 203 21.87 -11.56 3.98
CA PRO A 203 20.91 -12.64 4.27
C PRO A 203 20.47 -12.74 5.73
N ARG A 204 21.27 -12.26 6.69
CA ARG A 204 20.89 -12.20 8.12
C ARG A 204 19.78 -11.20 8.43
N TRP A 205 19.53 -10.27 7.51
CA TRP A 205 18.45 -9.28 7.58
C TRP A 205 17.27 -9.65 6.67
N MET A 206 17.26 -10.86 6.11
CA MET A 206 16.16 -11.36 5.30
C MET A 206 14.83 -11.20 6.06
N ASN A 207 13.80 -10.72 5.36
CA ASN A 207 12.49 -10.35 5.91
C ASN A 207 12.45 -9.17 6.91
N SER A 208 13.53 -8.42 7.13
CA SER A 208 13.49 -7.21 7.98
C SER A 208 12.48 -6.19 7.47
N SER A 209 12.44 -5.95 6.16
CA SER A 209 11.44 -5.09 5.52
C SER A 209 10.01 -5.59 5.77
N LYS A 210 9.76 -6.90 5.61
CA LYS A 210 8.43 -7.49 5.86
C LYS A 210 8.00 -7.37 7.32
N LYS A 211 8.93 -7.55 8.26
CA LYS A 211 8.65 -7.38 9.69
C LYS A 211 8.42 -5.91 10.04
N LEU A 212 9.26 -5.01 9.53
CA LEU A 212 9.12 -3.56 9.70
C LEU A 212 7.74 -3.10 9.21
N ASN A 213 7.29 -3.57 8.04
CA ASN A 213 5.96 -3.28 7.50
C ASN A 213 4.85 -3.57 8.48
N ARG A 214 4.85 -4.78 9.03
CA ARG A 214 3.80 -5.22 9.93
C ARG A 214 3.80 -4.41 11.22
N ILE A 215 4.97 -4.05 11.73
CA ILE A 215 5.10 -3.21 12.92
C ILE A 215 4.56 -1.81 12.63
N ILE A 216 5.05 -1.15 11.57
CA ILE A 216 4.62 0.21 11.23
C ILE A 216 3.13 0.26 10.91
N HIS A 217 2.59 -0.72 10.19
CA HIS A 217 1.15 -0.84 9.92
C HIS A 217 0.32 -0.93 11.21
N ALA A 218 0.72 -1.79 12.15
CA ALA A 218 0.04 -1.93 13.42
C ALA A 218 0.14 -0.66 14.29
N LEU A 219 1.27 0.05 14.23
CA LEU A 219 1.46 1.31 14.94
C LEU A 219 0.63 2.45 14.35
N VAL A 220 0.56 2.57 13.03
CA VAL A 220 -0.31 3.55 12.36
C VAL A 220 -1.77 3.33 12.74
N LYS A 221 -2.24 2.07 12.77
CA LYS A 221 -3.58 1.75 13.29
C LYS A 221 -3.77 2.12 14.75
N ALA A 222 -2.74 1.96 15.58
CA ALA A 222 -2.82 2.35 16.99
C ALA A 222 -2.99 3.85 17.13
N ILE A 223 -2.27 4.65 16.32
CA ILE A 223 -2.43 6.11 16.26
C ILE A 223 -3.85 6.48 15.80
N ASP A 224 -4.32 5.88 14.70
CA ASP A 224 -5.63 6.22 14.11
C ASP A 224 -6.82 5.94 15.05
N ASN A 225 -6.67 4.96 15.94
CA ASN A 225 -7.72 4.50 16.86
C ASN A 225 -7.46 4.88 18.33
N ASP A 226 -6.46 5.73 18.60
CA ASP A 226 -6.04 6.15 19.95
C ASP A 226 -5.84 4.96 20.92
N LEU A 227 -5.18 3.90 20.43
CA LEU A 227 -4.96 2.67 21.18
C LEU A 227 -3.68 2.75 22.00
N ASP A 228 -3.77 2.35 23.27
CA ASP A 228 -2.60 2.21 24.13
C ASP A 228 -1.67 1.10 23.61
N VAL A 229 -0.47 1.51 23.18
CA VAL A 229 0.56 0.61 22.65
C VAL A 229 1.05 -0.39 23.69
N ASP A 230 1.11 -0.03 24.97
CA ASP A 230 1.54 -0.99 26.00
C ASP A 230 0.53 -2.13 26.16
N THR A 231 -0.77 -1.81 26.10
CA THR A 231 -1.84 -2.81 26.04
C THR A 231 -1.71 -3.68 24.80
N LEU A 232 -1.47 -3.10 23.62
CA LEU A 232 -1.25 -3.87 22.39
C LEU A 232 -0.02 -4.79 22.48
N LEU A 233 1.08 -4.32 23.08
CA LEU A 233 2.29 -5.12 23.25
C LEU A 233 2.10 -6.29 24.24
N LYS A 234 1.21 -6.13 25.23
CA LYS A 234 0.87 -7.18 26.22
C LYS A 234 -0.08 -8.22 25.63
N ASP A 235 -1.03 -7.81 24.80
CA ASP A 235 -1.96 -8.74 24.15
C ASP A 235 -1.26 -9.55 23.05
N LYS A 236 -1.07 -10.84 23.32
CA LYS A 236 -0.49 -11.82 22.38
C LYS A 236 -1.24 -11.93 21.05
N ASN A 237 -2.52 -11.54 21.03
CA ASN A 237 -3.38 -11.64 19.87
C ASN A 237 -3.38 -10.37 19.03
N SER A 238 -2.85 -9.25 19.54
CA SER A 238 -2.77 -8.00 18.81
C SER A 238 -1.89 -8.12 17.57
N GLU A 239 -2.19 -7.33 16.55
CA GLU A 239 -1.37 -7.27 15.33
C GLU A 239 0.07 -6.84 15.64
N LEU A 240 0.23 -5.87 16.56
CA LEU A 240 1.54 -5.36 16.96
C LEU A 240 2.38 -6.43 17.68
N SER A 241 1.80 -7.16 18.63
CA SER A 241 2.49 -8.24 19.35
C SER A 241 2.92 -9.33 18.38
N LYS A 242 2.01 -9.79 17.50
CA LYS A 242 2.33 -10.78 16.47
C LYS A 242 3.42 -10.29 15.51
N ALA A 243 3.40 -9.02 15.12
CA ALA A 243 4.40 -8.43 14.23
C ALA A 243 5.79 -8.38 14.88
N ILE A 244 5.87 -8.02 16.15
CA ILE A 244 7.12 -7.96 16.91
C ILE A 244 7.66 -9.37 17.20
N ASP A 245 6.79 -10.32 17.53
CA ASP A 245 7.17 -11.70 17.85
C ASP A 245 7.55 -12.50 16.59
N MET A 246 7.23 -11.99 15.39
CA MET A 246 7.58 -12.61 14.11
C MET A 246 9.10 -12.80 14.00
N LYS A 247 9.56 -14.03 13.76
CA LYS A 247 10.97 -14.31 13.42
C LYS A 247 11.28 -13.75 12.04
N ARG A 248 12.47 -13.16 11.87
CA ARG A 248 12.92 -12.70 10.56
C ARG A 248 13.38 -13.87 9.70
N ILE A 249 14.08 -14.83 10.29
CA ILE A 249 14.61 -15.99 9.58
C ILE A 249 13.71 -17.20 9.84
N THR A 250 13.00 -17.66 8.82
CA THR A 250 12.25 -18.92 8.83
C THR A 250 13.01 -19.98 8.01
N GLY A 251 13.93 -20.69 8.68
CA GLY A 251 14.46 -22.02 8.32
C GLY A 251 15.02 -22.28 6.91
N PHE A 252 16.35 -22.29 6.80
CA PHE A 252 17.23 -23.18 5.99
C PHE A 252 18.70 -22.92 6.40
N PHE A 253 19.00 -21.71 6.87
CA PHE A 253 20.23 -21.36 7.60
C PHE A 253 19.96 -21.38 9.11
N VAL A 254 19.76 -22.57 9.67
CA VAL A 254 19.66 -22.72 11.13
C VAL A 254 21.07 -22.75 11.71
N ASP A 255 21.53 -21.56 12.09
CA ASP A 255 22.44 -21.41 13.23
C ASP A 255 21.81 -20.33 14.12
N SER A 256 20.96 -20.81 15.05
CA SER A 256 19.89 -20.05 15.70
C SER A 256 20.37 -19.09 16.79
N LYS A 257 21.12 -18.04 16.41
CA LYS A 257 21.49 -16.95 17.34
C LYS A 257 20.47 -15.81 17.40
N GLU A 258 19.41 -15.83 16.59
CA GLU A 258 18.34 -14.83 16.72
C GLU A 258 17.49 -15.14 17.95
N LYS A 259 17.77 -14.46 19.07
CA LYS A 259 16.88 -14.44 20.23
C LYS A 259 15.54 -13.83 19.78
N PRO A 260 14.40 -14.53 19.94
CA PRO A 260 13.10 -13.96 19.64
C PRO A 260 12.89 -12.70 20.48
N THR A 261 12.53 -11.61 19.83
CA THR A 261 12.05 -10.42 20.54
C THR A 261 10.61 -10.71 20.95
N HIS A 262 10.35 -10.76 22.25
CA HIS A 262 9.01 -10.90 22.79
C HIS A 262 8.44 -9.51 23.03
N SER A 263 7.37 -9.15 22.33
CA SER A 263 6.59 -7.90 22.50
C SER A 263 6.32 -7.56 23.96
N ARG A 264 6.01 -8.57 24.79
CA ARG A 264 5.76 -8.40 26.23
C ARG A 264 6.97 -7.89 27.04
N THR A 265 8.20 -8.04 26.54
CA THR A 265 9.40 -7.48 27.20
C THR A 265 9.67 -6.01 26.82
N ILE A 266 8.93 -5.51 25.83
CA ILE A 266 8.91 -4.10 25.41
C ILE A 266 7.93 -3.32 26.29
N ALA A 267 6.79 -3.91 26.64
CA ALA A 267 5.68 -3.32 27.42
C ALA A 267 6.01 -2.95 28.89
N MET A 268 7.30 -2.78 29.21
CA MET A 268 7.79 -2.27 30.48
C MET A 268 8.83 -1.19 30.21
N THR A 269 8.36 0.05 30.17
CA THR A 269 8.99 1.29 30.69
C THR A 269 7.95 2.42 30.58
N SER A 270 6.91 2.37 31.40
CA SER A 270 5.93 3.46 31.56
C SER A 270 5.53 3.58 33.03
N PHE A 271 6.51 3.51 33.94
CA PHE A 271 6.41 4.07 35.28
C PHE A 271 7.80 4.54 35.70
N PRO A 272 8.00 5.85 36.00
CA PRO A 272 9.03 6.20 36.96
C PRO A 272 8.64 5.52 38.27
N GLN A 273 9.56 4.73 38.83
CA GLN A 273 9.44 4.33 40.22
C GLN A 273 9.47 5.62 41.05
N MET A 274 8.36 5.92 41.73
CA MET A 274 8.37 6.87 42.86
C MET A 274 9.17 6.27 44.01
#